data_AF-A0A2N2CR70-F1
#
_entry.id   AF-A0A2N2CR70-F1
#
_cell.length_a   1.000
_cell.length_b   1.000
_cell.length_c   1.000
_cell.angle_alpha   90.00
_cell.angle_beta   90.00
_cell.angle_gamma   90.00
#
_symmetry.space_group_name_H-M   'P 1'
#
loop_
_entity.id
_entity.type
_entity.pdbx_description
1 polymer ?
#
loop_
_entity_poly.entity_id
_entity_poly.type
_entity_poly.pdbx_seq_one_letter_code
_entity_poly.pdbx_strand_id
1 'polypeptide(L)'
;MKKLISILIGVLIIGSILTLAIDKDVMSISKYVNSPGNGSDAFEATLTAGHYTAGIDIPPGTYTITTLSGTGQVSSTKVFSGAIDGKGSDNRENLKTTIDNVQLPENVVLTLTGSLVAKIATDTADLKAMIPRRNTAVNPITLTPGQYKSGQNFDPGTYDVIWVSGLGTVSSSNLFDQGIFERMGFDDLTAKEFKNLELKDGSILTVSDLTIKLVPSK
;
A
#
# COMPACT_ATOMS: atom_id res chain seq x y z
N MET A 1 -37.00 62.45 21.93
CA MET A 1 -36.97 61.93 23.32
C MET A 1 -36.26 60.58 23.33
N LYS A 2 -35.23 60.42 24.20
CA LYS A 2 -34.59 59.19 24.75
C LYS A 2 -33.91 58.23 23.73
N LYS A 3 -32.58 58.25 23.55
CA LYS A 3 -31.45 57.65 24.32
C LYS A 3 -31.39 56.11 24.35
N LEU A 4 -30.26 55.61 23.78
CA LEU A 4 -29.41 54.44 24.07
C LEU A 4 -30.03 53.09 24.44
N ILE A 5 -29.45 52.00 23.90
CA ILE A 5 -28.63 51.03 24.65
C ILE A 5 -28.05 49.98 23.69
N SER A 6 -26.72 49.89 23.64
CA SER A 6 -25.94 48.77 23.12
C SER A 6 -25.76 47.73 24.22
N ILE A 7 -26.06 46.44 23.96
CA ILE A 7 -25.72 45.33 24.86
C ILE A 7 -24.95 44.26 24.07
N LEU A 8 -23.71 44.08 24.53
CA LEU A 8 -22.82 42.96 24.28
C LEU A 8 -23.31 41.79 25.16
N ILE A 9 -23.56 40.60 24.60
CA ILE A 9 -23.76 39.38 25.39
C ILE A 9 -22.73 38.35 24.94
N GLY A 10 -21.81 38.04 25.86
CA GLY A 10 -20.80 37.00 25.70
C GLY A 10 -21.42 35.62 25.67
N VAL A 11 -20.90 34.76 24.80
CA VAL A 11 -21.25 33.34 24.76
C VAL A 11 -20.32 32.58 25.69
N LEU A 12 -20.92 32.08 26.77
CA LEU A 12 -20.35 31.18 27.75
C LEU A 12 -20.10 29.81 27.09
N ILE A 13 -18.85 29.36 27.06
CA ILE A 13 -18.47 28.01 26.63
C ILE A 13 -18.91 27.04 27.73
N ILE A 14 -19.94 26.24 27.48
CA ILE A 14 -20.27 25.06 28.28
C ILE A 14 -19.93 23.84 27.42
N GLY A 15 -18.91 23.10 27.86
CA GLY A 15 -18.52 21.83 27.30
C GLY A 15 -19.68 20.84 27.34
N SER A 16 -20.09 20.40 26.15
CA SER A 16 -20.92 19.22 25.97
C SER A 16 -20.18 18.33 24.98
N ILE A 17 -19.82 17.13 25.44
CA ILE A 17 -19.30 16.06 24.59
C ILE A 17 -20.43 15.70 23.63
N LEU A 18 -20.30 16.13 22.38
CA LEU A 18 -21.19 15.73 21.32
C LEU A 18 -20.81 14.31 20.90
N THR A 19 -21.47 13.32 21.50
CA THR A 19 -21.46 11.96 20.97
C THR A 19 -22.27 11.97 19.67
N LEU A 20 -21.60 12.13 18.53
CA LEU A 20 -22.21 12.00 17.22
C LEU A 20 -22.64 10.53 17.04
N ALA A 21 -23.95 10.28 17.14
CA ALA A 21 -24.55 9.07 16.62
C ALA A 21 -24.32 9.08 15.10
N ILE A 22 -23.44 8.21 14.61
CA ILE A 22 -23.22 8.04 13.17
C ILE A 22 -24.51 7.43 12.60
N ASP A 23 -25.15 8.15 11.68
CA ASP A 23 -26.40 7.74 11.05
C ASP A 23 -26.24 6.40 10.31
N LYS A 24 -27.28 5.54 10.36
CA LYS A 24 -27.35 4.30 9.58
C LYS A 24 -27.26 4.58 8.08
N ASP A 25 -27.75 5.73 7.64
CA ASP A 25 -27.64 6.13 6.23
C ASP A 25 -26.19 6.48 5.87
N VAL A 26 -25.41 7.08 6.77
CA VAL A 26 -23.96 7.30 6.58
C VAL A 26 -23.19 5.96 6.60
N MET A 27 -23.60 4.98 7.41
CA MET A 27 -23.05 3.61 7.34
C MET A 27 -23.43 2.88 6.05
N SER A 28 -24.62 3.15 5.50
CA SER A 28 -25.03 2.60 4.21
C SER A 28 -24.24 3.24 3.06
N ILE A 29 -24.03 4.56 3.10
CA ILE A 29 -23.20 5.28 2.13
C ILE A 29 -21.74 4.84 2.24
N SER A 30 -21.20 4.68 3.46
CA SER A 30 -19.84 4.15 3.61
C SER A 30 -19.74 2.74 3.06
N LYS A 31 -20.76 1.88 3.19
CA LYS A 31 -20.80 0.55 2.55
C LYS A 31 -20.77 0.63 1.02
N TYR A 32 -21.38 1.64 0.40
CA TYR A 32 -21.33 1.86 -1.06
C TYR A 32 -20.02 2.52 -1.53
N VAL A 33 -19.43 3.40 -0.73
CA VAL A 33 -18.09 3.99 -0.99
C VAL A 33 -16.97 2.98 -0.72
N ASN A 34 -17.25 1.96 0.09
CA ASN A 34 -16.33 0.91 0.49
C ASN A 34 -16.62 -0.46 -0.16
N SER A 35 -17.56 -0.57 -1.10
CA SER A 35 -17.91 -1.87 -1.67
C SER A 35 -16.75 -2.39 -2.54
N PRO A 36 -16.18 -3.57 -2.25
CA PRO A 36 -14.98 -4.09 -2.90
C PRO A 36 -15.12 -4.33 -4.41
N GLY A 37 -16.32 -4.22 -4.96
CA GLY A 37 -16.67 -4.51 -6.34
C GLY A 37 -17.99 -5.26 -6.38
N ASN A 38 -18.66 -5.28 -7.53
CA ASN A 38 -19.89 -6.06 -7.74
C ASN A 38 -19.59 -7.31 -8.60
N GLY A 39 -18.33 -7.74 -8.60
CA GLY A 39 -17.85 -8.88 -9.35
C GLY A 39 -18.33 -10.22 -8.79
N SER A 40 -18.20 -11.24 -9.61
CA SER A 40 -18.54 -12.64 -9.29
C SER A 40 -17.56 -13.63 -9.92
N ASP A 41 -16.39 -13.12 -10.34
CA ASP A 41 -15.35 -13.93 -10.96
C ASP A 41 -14.43 -14.50 -9.87
N ALA A 42 -13.91 -15.70 -10.12
CA ALA A 42 -12.82 -16.23 -9.31
C ALA A 42 -11.49 -15.64 -9.76
N PHE A 43 -10.66 -15.24 -8.81
CA PHE A 43 -9.30 -14.78 -9.06
C PHE A 43 -8.36 -15.29 -7.99
N GLU A 44 -7.16 -15.68 -8.41
CA GLU A 44 -6.07 -16.07 -7.52
C GLU A 44 -4.74 -15.56 -8.07
N ALA A 45 -3.86 -15.08 -7.18
CA ALA A 45 -2.49 -14.71 -7.53
C ALA A 45 -1.53 -14.99 -6.37
N THR A 46 -0.25 -15.15 -6.68
CA THR A 46 0.84 -15.14 -5.69
C THR A 46 1.56 -13.80 -5.77
N LEU A 47 1.63 -13.09 -4.65
CA LEU A 47 2.22 -11.78 -4.53
C LEU A 47 3.49 -11.84 -3.65
N THR A 48 4.46 -11.00 -4.00
CA THR A 48 5.65 -10.70 -3.19
C THR A 48 5.60 -9.25 -2.71
N ALA A 49 6.66 -8.75 -2.05
CA ALA A 49 6.74 -7.35 -1.65
C ALA A 49 6.47 -6.38 -2.81
N GLY A 50 5.72 -5.31 -2.52
CA GLY A 50 5.31 -4.31 -3.51
C GLY A 50 3.98 -3.63 -3.17
N HIS A 51 3.60 -2.68 -4.03
CA HIS A 51 2.32 -1.97 -4.00
C HIS A 51 1.38 -2.47 -5.11
N TYR A 52 0.22 -3.01 -4.76
CA TYR A 52 -0.74 -3.55 -5.72
C TYR A 52 -2.03 -2.75 -5.65
N THR A 53 -2.33 -2.00 -6.71
CA THR A 53 -3.52 -1.18 -6.83
C THR A 53 -4.68 -2.02 -7.38
N ALA A 54 -5.77 -2.10 -6.64
CA ALA A 54 -6.99 -2.73 -7.11
C ALA A 54 -7.59 -1.99 -8.30
N GLY A 55 -7.98 -2.73 -9.34
CA GLY A 55 -8.35 -2.21 -10.66
C GLY A 55 -7.17 -2.06 -11.62
N ILE A 56 -5.92 -2.26 -11.17
CA ILE A 56 -4.72 -2.18 -12.02
C ILE A 56 -3.92 -3.48 -11.97
N ASP A 57 -3.44 -3.87 -10.79
CA ASP A 57 -2.58 -5.06 -10.61
C ASP A 57 -3.38 -6.27 -10.12
N ILE A 58 -4.46 -6.00 -9.38
CA ILE A 58 -5.38 -7.01 -8.83
C ILE A 58 -6.82 -6.54 -9.10
N PRO A 59 -7.76 -7.44 -9.42
CA PRO A 59 -9.16 -7.04 -9.59
C PRO A 59 -9.75 -6.47 -8.30
N PRO A 60 -10.68 -5.52 -8.37
CA PRO A 60 -11.48 -5.16 -7.22
C PRO A 60 -12.21 -6.40 -6.68
N GLY A 61 -12.20 -6.62 -5.36
CA GLY A 61 -12.86 -7.78 -4.76
C GLY A 61 -12.64 -7.92 -3.25
N THR A 62 -13.25 -8.94 -2.66
CA THR A 62 -13.06 -9.32 -1.25
C THR A 62 -12.15 -10.54 -1.17
N TYR A 63 -10.96 -10.38 -0.60
CA TYR A 63 -9.91 -11.38 -0.66
C TYR A 63 -9.69 -12.10 0.67
N THR A 64 -9.33 -13.37 0.55
CA THR A 64 -8.53 -14.07 1.56
C THR A 64 -7.06 -14.01 1.14
N ILE A 65 -6.20 -13.60 2.08
CA ILE A 65 -4.74 -13.53 1.90
C ILE A 65 -4.10 -14.59 2.79
N THR A 66 -3.32 -15.50 2.20
CA THR A 66 -2.67 -16.60 2.92
C THR A 66 -1.16 -16.54 2.69
N THR A 67 -0.37 -16.53 3.76
CA THR A 67 1.08 -16.63 3.65
C THR A 67 1.48 -18.01 3.13
N LEU A 68 2.32 -18.04 2.10
CA LEU A 68 2.96 -19.25 1.60
C LEU A 68 4.33 -19.44 2.25
N SER A 69 5.13 -18.38 2.33
CA SER A 69 6.49 -18.40 2.90
C SER A 69 6.97 -16.99 3.26
N GLY A 70 8.13 -16.92 3.93
CA GLY A 70 8.79 -15.66 4.28
C GLY A 70 8.06 -14.88 5.37
N THR A 71 8.56 -13.68 5.64
CA THR A 71 8.07 -12.82 6.72
C THR A 71 7.82 -11.41 6.20
N GLY A 72 6.77 -10.75 6.67
CA GLY A 72 6.50 -9.36 6.29
C GLY A 72 5.22 -8.80 6.88
N GLN A 73 4.82 -7.64 6.37
CA GLN A 73 3.55 -7.01 6.72
C GLN A 73 2.65 -6.92 5.49
N VAL A 74 1.34 -6.99 5.73
CA VAL A 74 0.32 -6.68 4.75
C VAL A 74 -0.48 -5.48 5.25
N SER A 75 -0.60 -4.45 4.44
CA SER A 75 -1.40 -3.26 4.76
C SER A 75 -2.18 -2.76 3.55
N SER A 76 -3.18 -1.92 3.79
CA SER A 76 -3.88 -1.22 2.72
C SER A 76 -4.18 0.24 3.07
N THR A 77 -4.41 1.05 2.04
CA THR A 77 -4.76 2.48 2.19
C THR A 77 -6.14 2.72 2.82
N LYS A 78 -6.99 1.70 2.99
CA LYS A 78 -8.38 1.82 3.45
C LYS A 78 -8.61 1.38 4.90
N VAL A 79 -7.58 1.45 5.75
CA VAL A 79 -7.60 0.99 7.15
C VAL A 79 -7.65 -0.53 7.26
N PHE A 80 -6.57 -1.17 6.80
CA PHE A 80 -6.24 -2.54 7.15
C PHE A 80 -4.73 -2.64 7.34
N SER A 81 -4.26 -3.19 8.45
CA SER A 81 -2.85 -3.51 8.68
C SER A 81 -2.75 -4.78 9.52
N GLY A 82 -2.07 -5.79 9.00
CA GLY A 82 -1.82 -7.04 9.71
C GLY A 82 -0.42 -7.56 9.37
N ALA A 83 0.35 -7.94 10.39
CA ALA A 83 1.56 -8.73 10.18
C ALA A 83 1.16 -10.20 9.94
N ILE A 84 1.74 -10.83 8.92
CA ILE A 84 1.56 -12.25 8.63
C ILE A 84 2.92 -12.90 8.42
N ASP A 85 3.02 -14.18 8.77
CA ASP A 85 4.28 -14.93 8.73
C ASP A 85 4.06 -16.33 8.20
N GLY A 86 5.04 -16.83 7.44
CA GLY A 86 5.11 -18.20 6.99
C GLY A 86 5.69 -19.09 8.08
N LYS A 87 5.49 -20.41 7.99
CA LYS A 87 6.00 -21.34 9.01
C LYS A 87 7.53 -21.42 8.98
N GLY A 88 8.19 -20.56 9.74
CA GLY A 88 9.61 -20.57 10.08
C GLY A 88 9.83 -20.51 11.60
N SER A 89 9.65 -21.65 12.26
CA SER A 89 10.10 -22.04 13.62
C SER A 89 9.90 -21.11 14.84
N ASP A 90 9.06 -21.63 15.74
CA ASP A 90 9.24 -21.84 17.19
C ASP A 90 8.95 -20.79 18.26
N ASN A 91 8.66 -19.50 17.98
CA ASN A 91 8.09 -18.67 19.06
C ASN A 91 7.34 -17.39 18.62
N ARG A 92 6.17 -17.53 18.00
CA ARG A 92 5.33 -16.38 17.58
C ARG A 92 3.84 -16.69 17.72
N GLU A 93 3.36 -16.86 18.95
CA GLU A 93 1.98 -17.31 19.28
C GLU A 93 0.82 -16.44 18.74
N ASN A 94 1.08 -15.33 18.03
CA ASN A 94 0.04 -14.40 17.57
C ASN A 94 0.07 -14.06 16.06
N LEU A 95 0.93 -14.69 15.24
CA LEU A 95 0.98 -14.35 13.82
C LEU A 95 0.00 -15.21 13.01
N LYS A 96 -0.96 -14.54 12.35
CA LYS A 96 -1.91 -15.19 11.46
C LYS A 96 -1.20 -15.61 10.18
N THR A 97 -1.47 -16.82 9.72
CA THR A 97 -1.08 -17.27 8.37
C THR A 97 -2.11 -16.89 7.31
N THR A 98 -3.29 -16.42 7.73
CA THR A 98 -4.41 -16.07 6.87
C THR A 98 -5.14 -14.84 7.38
N ILE A 99 -5.52 -13.96 6.46
CA ILE A 99 -6.42 -12.82 6.69
C ILE A 99 -7.61 -12.96 5.75
N ASP A 100 -8.81 -13.04 6.30
CA ASP A 100 -10.05 -13.11 5.53
C ASP A 100 -10.73 -11.74 5.41
N ASN A 101 -11.61 -11.62 4.42
CA ASN A 101 -12.47 -10.45 4.21
C ASN A 101 -11.71 -9.14 3.95
N VAL A 102 -10.55 -9.21 3.30
CA VAL A 102 -9.79 -8.02 2.90
C VAL A 102 -10.48 -7.37 1.70
N GLN A 103 -11.13 -6.23 1.93
CA GLN A 103 -11.86 -5.50 0.89
C GLN A 103 -10.93 -4.58 0.11
N LEU A 104 -10.80 -4.83 -1.19
CA LEU A 104 -9.96 -4.05 -2.10
C LEU A 104 -10.83 -3.47 -3.22
N PRO A 105 -11.63 -2.41 -2.97
CA PRO A 105 -12.27 -1.67 -4.06
C PRO A 105 -11.25 -0.99 -4.95
N GLU A 106 -11.68 -0.53 -6.12
CA GLU A 106 -10.85 0.24 -7.06
C GLU A 106 -10.01 1.32 -6.37
N ASN A 107 -8.76 1.45 -6.80
CA ASN A 107 -7.75 2.40 -6.31
C ASN A 107 -7.25 2.15 -4.87
N VAL A 108 -7.75 1.14 -4.16
CA VAL A 108 -7.11 0.71 -2.91
C VAL A 108 -5.80 0.01 -3.22
N VAL A 109 -4.77 0.36 -2.45
CA VAL A 109 -3.43 -0.19 -2.63
C VAL A 109 -3.16 -1.17 -1.51
N LEU A 110 -2.90 -2.41 -1.88
CA LEU A 110 -2.41 -3.47 -1.00
C LEU A 110 -0.89 -3.45 -1.00
N THR A 111 -0.26 -3.35 0.16
CA THR A 111 1.20 -3.34 0.31
C THR A 111 1.68 -4.58 1.01
N LEU A 112 2.65 -5.27 0.41
CA LEU A 112 3.40 -6.37 1.00
C LEU A 112 4.86 -5.93 1.20
N THR A 113 5.50 -6.36 2.29
CA THR A 113 6.90 -6.01 2.60
C THR A 113 7.75 -7.24 2.95
N GLY A 114 9.06 -7.06 3.01
CA GLY A 114 10.01 -8.09 3.42
C GLY A 114 10.09 -9.26 2.44
N SER A 115 10.41 -10.45 2.95
CA SER A 115 10.50 -11.67 2.14
C SER A 115 9.15 -12.38 1.96
N LEU A 116 8.05 -11.75 2.36
CA LEU A 116 6.72 -12.33 2.33
C LEU A 116 6.32 -12.74 0.91
N VAL A 117 5.89 -14.01 0.80
CA VAL A 117 5.19 -14.55 -0.37
C VAL A 117 3.80 -14.95 0.08
N ALA A 118 2.77 -14.32 -0.48
CA ALA A 118 1.38 -14.57 -0.10
C ALA A 118 0.53 -14.92 -1.31
N LYS A 119 -0.38 -15.87 -1.13
CA LYS A 119 -1.48 -16.14 -2.05
C LYS A 119 -2.64 -15.20 -1.71
N ILE A 120 -3.24 -14.59 -2.71
CA ILE A 120 -4.54 -13.91 -2.60
C ILE A 120 -5.57 -14.68 -3.41
N ALA A 121 -6.79 -14.83 -2.89
CA ALA A 121 -7.88 -15.50 -3.59
C ALA A 121 -9.22 -14.84 -3.30
N THR A 122 -10.11 -14.83 -4.29
CA THR A 122 -11.49 -14.34 -4.19
C THR A 122 -12.40 -15.05 -5.20
N ASP A 123 -13.70 -15.08 -4.91
CA ASP A 123 -14.80 -15.43 -5.81
C ASP A 123 -15.67 -14.21 -6.18
N THR A 124 -15.24 -13.01 -5.78
CA THR A 124 -15.96 -11.73 -5.97
C THR A 124 -15.16 -10.74 -6.83
N ALA A 125 -14.19 -11.21 -7.61
CA ALA A 125 -13.38 -10.35 -8.46
C ALA A 125 -14.25 -9.66 -9.52
N ASP A 126 -14.03 -8.37 -9.72
CA ASP A 126 -14.55 -7.60 -10.85
C ASP A 126 -13.48 -7.46 -11.94
N LEU A 127 -13.35 -8.49 -12.80
CA LEU A 127 -12.34 -8.49 -13.86
C LEU A 127 -12.58 -7.40 -14.92
N LYS A 128 -13.81 -6.91 -15.05
CA LYS A 128 -14.18 -5.90 -16.05
C LYS A 128 -13.75 -4.49 -15.65
N ALA A 129 -13.56 -4.26 -14.35
CA ALA A 129 -13.04 -3.01 -13.80
C ALA A 129 -11.52 -2.84 -14.02
N MET A 130 -10.82 -3.87 -14.51
CA MET A 130 -9.38 -3.81 -14.71
C MET A 130 -8.99 -2.88 -15.86
N ILE A 131 -8.01 -2.01 -15.59
CA ILE A 131 -7.35 -1.17 -16.58
C ILE A 131 -5.83 -1.44 -16.59
N PRO A 132 -5.16 -1.31 -17.74
CA PRO A 132 -3.72 -1.50 -17.80
C PRO A 132 -2.98 -0.40 -17.03
N ARG A 133 -1.88 -0.78 -16.38
CA ARG A 133 -0.95 0.18 -15.77
C ARG A 133 -0.35 1.07 -16.86
N ARG A 134 -0.43 2.38 -16.65
CA ARG A 134 0.21 3.38 -17.53
C ARG A 134 1.50 3.83 -16.87
N ASN A 135 2.60 3.67 -17.59
CA ASN A 135 3.92 4.05 -17.12
C ASN A 135 4.68 4.76 -18.24
N THR A 136 5.23 5.93 -17.94
CA THR A 136 6.00 6.73 -18.90
C THR A 136 7.47 6.33 -18.94
N ALA A 137 7.98 5.74 -17.86
CA ALA A 137 9.32 5.20 -17.82
C ALA A 137 9.43 3.97 -18.74
N VAL A 138 10.50 3.90 -19.54
CA VAL A 138 10.70 2.81 -20.51
C VAL A 138 12.04 2.09 -20.34
N ASN A 139 13.03 2.76 -19.75
CA ASN A 139 14.37 2.21 -19.64
C ASN A 139 14.67 1.75 -18.22
N PRO A 140 15.19 0.52 -18.03
CA PRO A 140 15.70 0.12 -16.74
C PRO A 140 17.03 0.83 -16.41
N ILE A 141 17.28 1.05 -15.12
CA ILE A 141 18.52 1.67 -14.63
C ILE A 141 19.06 0.92 -13.42
N THR A 142 20.38 0.74 -13.37
CA THR A 142 21.06 0.17 -12.20
C THR A 142 21.62 1.29 -11.35
N LEU A 143 21.33 1.25 -10.05
CA LEU A 143 21.74 2.23 -9.06
C LEU A 143 22.60 1.57 -7.98
N THR A 144 23.74 2.18 -7.69
CA THR A 144 24.64 1.82 -6.60
C THR A 144 24.27 2.63 -5.34
N PRO A 145 24.99 2.51 -4.21
CA PRO A 145 24.71 3.36 -3.06
C PRO A 145 24.77 4.85 -3.40
N GLY A 146 23.77 5.62 -2.97
CA GLY A 146 23.62 7.03 -3.30
C GLY A 146 22.20 7.57 -3.10
N GLN A 147 22.03 8.86 -3.37
CA GLN A 147 20.73 9.54 -3.41
C GLN A 147 20.43 9.99 -4.84
N TYR A 148 19.24 9.65 -5.31
CA TYR A 148 18.83 9.85 -6.70
C TYR A 148 17.47 10.56 -6.74
N LYS A 149 17.36 11.60 -7.57
CA LYS A 149 16.13 12.35 -7.76
C LYS A 149 15.47 11.94 -9.07
N SER A 150 14.22 11.49 -8.98
CA SER A 150 13.34 11.23 -10.13
C SER A 150 13.14 12.53 -10.94
N GLY A 151 13.18 12.42 -12.26
CA GLY A 151 13.21 13.56 -13.20
C GLY A 151 14.57 14.21 -13.41
N GLN A 152 15.61 13.77 -12.69
CA GLN A 152 16.99 14.23 -12.90
C GLN A 152 17.95 13.08 -13.15
N ASN A 153 17.93 12.05 -12.30
CA ASN A 153 18.82 10.90 -12.40
C ASN A 153 18.19 9.74 -13.19
N PHE A 154 16.86 9.64 -13.19
CA PHE A 154 16.06 8.66 -13.93
C PHE A 154 14.67 9.23 -14.19
N ASP A 155 13.94 8.67 -15.16
CA ASP A 155 12.62 9.17 -15.55
C ASP A 155 11.57 8.93 -14.44
N PRO A 156 10.61 9.84 -14.24
CA PRO A 156 9.46 9.57 -13.39
C PRO A 156 8.63 8.39 -13.89
N GLY A 157 8.18 7.55 -12.97
CA GLY A 157 7.38 6.37 -13.31
C GLY A 157 7.20 5.40 -12.17
N THR A 158 6.60 4.26 -12.49
CA THR A 158 6.47 3.12 -11.58
C THR A 158 7.56 2.09 -11.89
N TYR A 159 8.21 1.55 -10.85
CA TYR A 159 9.31 0.61 -11.02
C TYR A 159 9.17 -0.62 -10.13
N ASP A 160 9.53 -1.77 -10.68
CA ASP A 160 9.95 -2.92 -9.90
C ASP A 160 11.41 -2.69 -9.49
N VAL A 161 11.66 -2.70 -8.19
CA VAL A 161 12.99 -2.56 -7.58
C VAL A 161 13.57 -3.95 -7.42
N ILE A 162 14.60 -4.27 -8.19
CA ILE A 162 15.24 -5.59 -8.19
C ILE A 162 16.57 -5.51 -7.45
N TRP A 163 16.77 -6.36 -6.44
CA TRP A 163 18.09 -6.50 -5.80
C TRP A 163 19.10 -7.08 -6.79
N VAL A 164 20.32 -6.52 -6.81
CA VAL A 164 21.43 -7.02 -7.64
C VAL A 164 22.55 -7.59 -6.78
N SER A 165 23.00 -6.83 -5.77
CA SER A 165 24.08 -7.25 -4.87
C SER A 165 24.11 -6.42 -3.59
N GLY A 166 24.86 -6.89 -2.58
CA GLY A 166 24.97 -6.23 -1.28
C GLY A 166 23.81 -6.55 -0.34
N LEU A 167 23.80 -5.91 0.82
CA LEU A 167 22.76 -6.03 1.85
C LEU A 167 22.57 -4.65 2.46
N GLY A 168 21.37 -4.09 2.31
CA GLY A 168 21.15 -2.72 2.70
C GLY A 168 19.69 -2.31 2.63
N THR A 169 19.46 -1.00 2.51
CA THR A 169 18.12 -0.41 2.54
C THR A 169 17.86 0.43 1.31
N VAL A 170 16.65 0.33 0.78
CA VAL A 170 16.09 1.24 -0.21
C VAL A 170 14.98 2.04 0.46
N SER A 171 15.06 3.37 0.41
CA SER A 171 14.00 4.24 0.92
C SER A 171 13.67 5.38 -0.03
N SER A 172 12.43 5.86 0.00
CA SER A 172 12.02 7.02 -0.79
C SER A 172 11.39 8.13 0.04
N SER A 173 11.50 9.36 -0.44
CA SER A 173 10.97 10.56 0.23
C SER A 173 9.45 10.59 0.33
N ASN A 174 8.75 9.83 -0.52
CA ASN A 174 7.30 9.70 -0.52
C ASN A 174 6.80 8.56 0.38
N LEU A 175 7.48 8.24 1.48
CA LEU A 175 7.14 7.10 2.37
C LEU A 175 5.65 7.05 2.79
N PHE A 176 5.02 8.21 3.02
CA PHE A 176 3.60 8.31 3.42
C PHE A 176 2.63 8.41 2.22
N ASP A 177 3.15 8.39 1.00
CA ASP A 177 2.41 8.40 -0.27
C ASP A 177 2.96 7.28 -1.17
N GLN A 178 2.81 6.03 -0.69
CA GLN A 178 3.19 4.80 -1.41
C GLN A 178 4.67 4.75 -1.81
N GLY A 179 5.52 5.26 -0.93
CA GLY A 179 6.96 5.13 -1.01
C GLY A 179 7.47 3.85 -0.35
N ILE A 180 8.78 3.67 -0.40
CA ILE A 180 9.44 2.46 0.09
C ILE A 180 10.29 2.78 1.33
N PHE A 181 10.36 1.82 2.25
CA PHE A 181 11.43 1.66 3.21
C PHE A 181 11.63 0.16 3.40
N GLU A 182 12.54 -0.43 2.63
CA GLU A 182 12.66 -1.88 2.52
C GLU A 182 14.12 -2.30 2.69
N ARG A 183 14.34 -3.33 3.52
CA ARG A 183 15.65 -3.96 3.61
C ARG A 183 15.73 -5.04 2.54
N MET A 184 16.74 -4.93 1.68
CA MET A 184 16.92 -5.83 0.54
C MET A 184 18.30 -6.48 0.56
N GLY A 185 18.37 -7.74 0.11
CA GLY A 185 19.60 -8.50 0.19
C GLY A 185 19.47 -9.96 -0.22
N PHE A 186 20.55 -10.70 0.00
CA PHE A 186 20.64 -12.14 -0.23
C PHE A 186 20.01 -12.99 0.89
N ASP A 187 19.73 -12.39 2.05
CA ASP A 187 19.16 -13.05 3.23
C ASP A 187 17.68 -13.42 3.01
N ASP A 188 17.27 -14.58 3.50
CA ASP A 188 15.93 -15.14 3.33
C ASP A 188 14.85 -14.33 4.08
N LEU A 189 15.27 -13.43 4.98
CA LEU A 189 14.40 -12.50 5.68
C LEU A 189 14.24 -11.15 4.98
N THR A 190 14.97 -10.91 3.88
CA THR A 190 14.96 -9.64 3.14
C THR A 190 14.24 -9.73 1.80
N ALA A 191 13.67 -8.62 1.35
CA ALA A 191 13.05 -8.57 0.03
C ALA A 191 14.13 -8.67 -1.07
N LYS A 192 13.90 -9.51 -2.08
CA LYS A 192 14.75 -9.58 -3.29
C LYS A 192 14.20 -8.72 -4.43
N GLU A 193 12.93 -8.38 -4.33
CA GLU A 193 12.21 -7.53 -5.26
C GLU A 193 11.16 -6.73 -4.47
N PHE A 194 10.90 -5.49 -4.89
CA PHE A 194 9.76 -4.71 -4.45
C PHE A 194 9.01 -4.18 -5.68
N LYS A 195 7.78 -4.64 -5.89
CA LYS A 195 7.02 -4.32 -7.11
C LYS A 195 6.30 -2.98 -7.04
N ASN A 196 6.13 -2.37 -8.21
CA ASN A 196 5.24 -1.23 -8.43
C ASN A 196 5.50 0.01 -7.54
N LEU A 197 6.76 0.32 -7.24
CA LEU A 197 7.13 1.54 -6.54
C LEU A 197 6.93 2.77 -7.44
N GLU A 198 6.02 3.68 -7.06
CA GLU A 198 5.82 4.94 -7.78
C GLU A 198 6.84 6.01 -7.32
N LEU A 199 7.61 6.53 -8.28
CA LEU A 199 8.57 7.61 -8.10
C LEU A 199 8.20 8.79 -9.00
N LYS A 200 7.28 9.62 -8.51
CA LYS A 200 6.85 10.88 -9.13
C LYS A 200 8.04 11.82 -9.36
N ASP A 201 7.87 12.77 -10.27
CA ASP A 201 8.87 13.80 -10.51
C ASP A 201 9.27 14.49 -9.19
N GLY A 202 10.58 14.62 -8.97
CA GLY A 202 11.13 15.20 -7.77
C GLY A 202 11.26 14.27 -6.55
N SER A 203 10.69 13.06 -6.56
CA SER A 203 10.90 12.07 -5.49
C SER A 203 12.39 11.71 -5.35
N ILE A 204 12.86 11.57 -4.11
CA ILE A 204 14.23 11.16 -3.80
C ILE A 204 14.23 9.68 -3.40
N LEU A 205 15.02 8.87 -4.10
CA LEU A 205 15.32 7.49 -3.76
C LEU A 205 16.72 7.43 -3.14
N THR A 206 16.83 6.87 -1.94
CA THR A 206 18.09 6.60 -1.25
C THR A 206 18.37 5.10 -1.28
N VAL A 207 19.56 4.73 -1.76
CA VAL A 207 20.07 3.37 -1.82
C VAL A 207 21.29 3.30 -0.91
N SER A 208 21.28 2.45 0.11
CA SER A 208 22.37 2.35 1.09
C SER A 208 22.94 0.93 1.12
N ASP A 209 24.23 0.78 0.88
CA ASP A 209 24.99 -0.49 1.02
C ASP A 209 24.57 -1.66 0.10
N LEU A 210 23.79 -1.37 -0.94
CA LEU A 210 23.40 -2.34 -1.96
C LEU A 210 23.39 -1.74 -3.37
N THR A 211 23.34 -2.63 -4.36
CA THR A 211 23.05 -2.27 -5.76
C THR A 211 21.66 -2.79 -6.11
N ILE A 212 20.86 -1.94 -6.75
CA ILE A 212 19.53 -2.29 -7.24
C ILE A 212 19.41 -2.00 -8.74
N LYS A 213 18.38 -2.58 -9.36
CA LYS A 213 17.93 -2.22 -10.69
C LYS A 213 16.48 -1.77 -10.61
N LEU A 214 16.20 -0.55 -11.05
CA LEU A 214 14.84 -0.11 -11.31
C LEU A 214 14.43 -0.59 -12.70
N VAL A 215 13.34 -1.34 -12.78
CA VAL A 215 12.76 -1.83 -14.04
C VAL A 215 11.35 -1.24 -14.15
N PRO A 216 11.01 -0.49 -15.21
CA PRO A 216 9.66 0.05 -15.35
C PRO A 216 8.59 -1.05 -15.28
N SER A 217 7.63 -0.90 -14.36
CA SER A 217 6.51 -1.83 -14.20
C SER A 217 5.55 -1.73 -15.38
N LYS A 218 4.83 -2.82 -15.68
CA LYS A 218 3.90 -2.96 -16.81
C LYS A 218 2.50 -3.30 -16.36
#